data_AF-K0IFN1-F1
#
_entry.id   AF-K0IFN1-F1
#
_cell.length_a   1.000
_cell.length_b   1.000
_cell.length_c   1.000
_cell.angle_alpha   90.00
_cell.angle_beta   90.00
_cell.angle_gamma   90.00
#
_symmetry.space_group_name_H-M   'P 1'
#
loop_
_entity.id
_entity.type
_entity.pdbx_description
1 polymer ?
#
loop_
_entity_poly.entity_id
_entity_poly.type
_entity_poly.pdbx_seq_one_letter_code
_entity_poly.pdbx_strand_id
1 'polypeptide(L)'
;MAEGTAASINKGTNQPMDNCCFDIMTQTEKKADFLYHAADRYIQDAQAANRPELAHLWNMIKQDEQRHLDMLKRELAKDVQEGRLR
;
A
#
# COMPACT_ATOMS: atom_id res chain seq x y z
N MET A 1 -32.75 39.55 24.34
CA MET A 1 -32.20 38.59 25.33
C MET A 1 -32.43 37.22 24.72
N ALA A 2 -31.43 36.65 24.01
CA ALA A 2 -30.45 35.69 24.55
C ALA A 2 -31.20 34.56 25.30
N GLU A 3 -31.14 33.30 24.91
CA GLU A 3 -29.91 32.52 24.73
C GLU A 3 -30.13 31.40 23.69
N GLY A 4 -29.16 31.24 22.79
CA GLY A 4 -28.94 29.99 22.09
C GLY A 4 -27.87 29.20 22.82
N THR A 5 -28.05 27.90 23.04
CA THR A 5 -27.04 26.92 23.50
C THR A 5 -27.73 25.53 23.42
N ALA A 6 -27.21 24.43 22.86
CA ALA A 6 -25.96 24.15 22.18
C ALA A 6 -26.21 23.00 21.19
N ALA A 7 -25.75 23.16 19.96
CA ALA A 7 -25.43 22.02 19.11
C ALA A 7 -24.23 21.30 19.75
N SER A 8 -24.46 20.12 20.32
CA SER A 8 -23.39 19.28 20.86
C SER A 8 -22.68 18.59 19.70
N ILE A 9 -21.66 19.26 19.16
CA ILE A 9 -20.72 18.68 18.20
C ILE A 9 -19.44 18.39 18.97
N ASN A 10 -19.14 17.11 19.15
CA ASN A 10 -17.83 16.48 18.97
C ASN A 10 -17.76 15.15 19.74
N LYS A 11 -18.13 14.07 19.05
CA LYS A 11 -17.39 12.82 19.21
C LYS A 11 -16.63 12.61 17.91
N GLY A 12 -15.46 13.22 17.81
CA GLY A 12 -14.42 12.77 16.89
C GLY A 12 -14.04 11.36 17.32
N THR A 13 -14.73 10.36 16.78
CA THR A 13 -14.31 8.96 16.90
C THR A 13 -13.11 8.79 15.97
N ASN A 14 -11.93 8.74 16.60
CA ASN A 14 -10.65 8.39 16.02
C ASN A 14 -10.71 7.05 15.27
N GLN A 15 -11.18 7.04 14.02
CA GLN A 15 -10.97 5.89 13.13
C GLN A 15 -10.92 6.18 11.61
N PRO A 16 -10.32 7.30 11.13
CA PRO A 16 -10.03 7.45 9.69
C PRO A 16 -8.69 6.81 9.25
N MET A 17 -7.77 6.48 10.17
CA MET A 17 -6.48 5.87 9.81
C MET A 17 -6.59 4.38 9.47
N ASP A 18 -7.41 3.60 10.19
CA ASP A 18 -7.53 2.14 9.98
C ASP A 18 -8.05 1.79 8.58
N ASN A 19 -9.10 2.49 8.11
CA ASN A 19 -9.63 2.29 6.76
C ASN A 19 -8.60 2.68 5.70
N CYS A 20 -7.90 3.80 5.89
CA CYS A 20 -6.89 4.26 4.93
C CYS A 20 -5.70 3.29 4.86
N CYS A 21 -5.27 2.74 5.99
CA CYS A 21 -4.24 1.70 6.09
C CYS A 21 -4.64 0.43 5.33
N PHE A 22 -5.85 -0.09 5.58
CA PHE A 22 -6.35 -1.29 4.90
C PHE A 22 -6.50 -1.07 3.39
N ASP A 23 -6.98 0.11 2.98
CA ASP A 23 -7.09 0.50 1.58
C ASP A 23 -5.71 0.56 0.91
N ILE A 24 -4.72 1.22 1.54
CA ILE A 24 -3.36 1.33 1.00
C ILE A 24 -2.72 -0.06 0.87
N MET A 25 -2.87 -0.93 1.88
CA MET A 25 -2.36 -2.29 1.83
C MET A 25 -2.99 -3.08 0.67
N THR A 26 -4.32 -3.04 0.56
CA THR A 26 -5.06 -3.73 -0.50
C THR A 26 -4.66 -3.24 -1.90
N GLN A 27 -4.48 -1.93 -2.09
CA GLN A 27 -4.04 -1.37 -3.38
C GLN A 27 -2.59 -1.74 -3.69
N THR A 28 -1.72 -1.79 -2.67
CA THR A 28 -0.32 -2.17 -2.84
C THR A 28 -0.20 -3.66 -3.18
N GLU A 29 -1.02 -4.53 -2.59
CA GLU A 29 -1.09 -5.95 -2.93
C GLU A 29 -1.60 -6.18 -4.35
N LYS A 30 -2.67 -5.49 -4.77
CA LYS A 30 -3.15 -5.54 -6.16
C LYS A 30 -2.07 -5.09 -7.16
N LYS A 31 -1.32 -4.05 -6.81
CA LYS A 31 -0.21 -3.56 -7.63
C LYS A 31 0.91 -4.60 -7.71
N ALA A 32 1.24 -5.26 -6.60
CA ALA A 32 2.21 -6.34 -6.57
C ALA A 32 1.75 -7.51 -7.45
N ASP A 33 0.51 -8.00 -7.29
CA ASP A 33 -0.06 -9.08 -8.11
C ASP A 33 -0.03 -8.74 -9.61
N PHE A 34 -0.38 -7.50 -9.97
CA PHE A 34 -0.28 -7.02 -11.35
C PHE A 34 1.16 -7.09 -11.86
N LEU A 35 2.12 -6.59 -11.09
CA LEU A 35 3.53 -6.59 -11.47
C LEU A 35 4.08 -8.02 -11.57
N TYR A 36 3.74 -8.93 -10.66
CA TYR A 36 4.19 -10.31 -10.73
C TYR A 36 3.63 -11.01 -11.98
N HIS A 37 2.34 -10.88 -12.29
CA HIS A 37 1.77 -11.56 -13.45
C HIS A 37 2.13 -10.93 -14.81
N ALA A 38 2.02 -9.61 -14.93
CA ALA A 38 2.25 -8.93 -16.20
C ALA A 38 3.74 -8.71 -16.47
N ALA A 39 4.52 -8.33 -15.44
CA ALA A 39 5.94 -8.06 -15.64
C ALA A 39 6.75 -9.35 -15.80
N ASP A 40 6.39 -10.49 -15.17
CA ASP A 40 7.15 -11.74 -15.42
C ASP A 40 7.00 -12.21 -16.86
N ARG A 41 5.80 -12.10 -17.44
CA ARG A 41 5.59 -12.38 -18.87
C ARG A 41 6.43 -11.43 -19.74
N TYR A 42 6.41 -10.13 -19.44
CA TYR A 42 7.20 -9.17 -20.19
C TYR A 42 8.72 -9.38 -20.03
N ILE A 43 9.20 -9.77 -18.85
CA ILE A 43 10.61 -10.10 -18.59
C ILE A 43 11.02 -11.31 -19.45
N GLN A 44 10.19 -12.34 -19.51
CA GLN A 44 10.42 -13.50 -20.37
C GLN A 44 10.46 -13.11 -21.86
N ASP A 45 9.51 -12.28 -22.30
CA ASP A 45 9.47 -11.78 -23.67
C ASP A 45 10.69 -10.91 -24.00
N ALA A 46 11.14 -10.06 -23.06
CA ALA A 46 12.32 -9.21 -23.21
C ALA A 46 13.61 -10.05 -23.29
N GLN A 47 13.71 -11.12 -22.51
CA GLN A 47 14.82 -12.08 -22.59
C GLN A 47 14.81 -12.82 -23.93
N ALA A 48 13.66 -13.31 -24.38
CA ALA A 48 13.51 -13.97 -25.67
C ALA A 48 13.82 -13.03 -26.85
N ALA A 49 13.49 -11.74 -26.72
CA ALA A 49 13.79 -10.70 -27.69
C ALA A 49 15.23 -10.16 -27.59
N ASN A 50 16.08 -10.77 -26.76
CA ASN A 50 17.48 -10.39 -26.55
C ASN A 50 17.67 -8.93 -26.09
N ARG A 51 16.76 -8.44 -25.23
CA ARG A 51 16.78 -7.10 -24.60
C ARG A 51 17.00 -7.20 -23.09
N PRO A 52 18.20 -7.59 -22.64
CA PRO A 52 18.50 -7.83 -21.23
C PRO A 52 18.35 -6.56 -20.37
N GLU A 53 18.59 -5.37 -20.94
CA GLU A 53 18.39 -4.07 -20.28
C GLU A 53 16.96 -3.93 -19.72
N LEU A 54 15.96 -4.31 -20.53
CA LEU A 54 14.55 -4.20 -20.17
C LEU A 54 14.16 -5.23 -19.12
N ALA A 55 14.65 -6.47 -19.27
CA ALA A 55 14.47 -7.50 -18.25
C ALA A 55 15.09 -7.07 -16.90
N HIS A 56 16.24 -6.41 -16.92
CA HIS A 56 16.89 -5.90 -15.72
C HIS A 56 16.09 -4.76 -15.07
N LEU A 57 15.65 -3.78 -15.87
CA LEU A 57 14.83 -2.68 -15.37
C LEU A 57 13.55 -3.16 -14.70
N TRP A 58 12.83 -4.09 -15.33
CA TRP A 58 11.60 -4.64 -14.76
C TRP A 58 11.84 -5.46 -13.49
N ASN A 59 12.96 -6.19 -13.41
CA ASN A 59 13.36 -6.86 -12.19
C ASN A 59 13.66 -5.87 -11.04
N MET A 60 14.32 -4.75 -11.33
CA MET A 60 14.54 -3.68 -10.35
C MET A 60 13.22 -3.13 -9.83
N ILE A 61 12.28 -2.77 -10.73
CA ILE A 61 10.96 -2.26 -10.35
C ILE A 61 10.23 -3.25 -9.44
N LYS A 62 10.25 -4.55 -9.77
CA LYS A 62 9.64 -5.59 -8.92
C LYS A 62 10.25 -5.63 -7.52
N GLN A 63 11.58 -5.59 -7.42
CA GLN A 63 12.27 -5.63 -6.13
C GLN A 63 11.97 -4.41 -5.27
N ASP A 64 11.93 -3.21 -5.85
CA ASP A 64 11.64 -1.99 -5.12
C ASP A 64 10.19 -1.95 -4.61
N GLU A 65 9.22 -2.39 -5.43
CA GLU A 65 7.82 -2.50 -5.01
C GLU A 65 7.62 -3.53 -3.89
N GLN A 66 8.32 -4.68 -3.98
CA GLN A 66 8.32 -5.65 -2.88
C GLN A 66 8.91 -5.05 -1.59
N ARG A 67 10.01 -4.30 -1.70
CA ARG A 67 10.62 -3.63 -0.56
C ARG A 67 9.65 -2.62 0.07
N HIS A 68 8.95 -1.82 -0.74
CA HIS A 68 7.96 -0.87 -0.24
C HIS A 68 6.79 -1.57 0.46
N LEU A 69 6.30 -2.69 -0.08
CA LEU A 69 5.26 -3.49 0.55
C LEU A 69 5.73 -4.07 1.89
N ASP A 70 6.96 -4.61 1.96
CA ASP A 70 7.52 -5.17 3.19
C ASP A 70 7.71 -4.09 4.26
N MET A 71 8.14 -2.89 3.87
CA MET A 71 8.24 -1.74 4.78
C MET A 71 6.87 -1.34 5.32
N LEU A 72 5.87 -1.23 4.45
CA LEU A 72 4.50 -0.91 4.86
C LEU A 72 3.94 -1.97 5.80
N LYS A 73 4.07 -3.26 5.48
CA LYS A 73 3.64 -4.38 6.34
C LYS A 73 4.30 -4.33 7.71
N ARG A 74 5.60 -3.98 7.78
CA ARG A 74 6.30 -3.83 9.06
C ARG A 74 5.78 -2.68 9.90
N GLU A 75 5.59 -1.50 9.31
CA GLU A 75 5.07 -0.35 10.06
C GLU A 75 3.63 -0.59 10.54
N LEU A 76 2.79 -1.18 9.69
CA LEU A 76 1.43 -1.55 10.08
C LEU A 76 1.40 -2.62 11.18
N ALA A 77 2.28 -3.63 11.09
CA ALA A 77 2.38 -4.65 12.13
C ALA A 77 2.80 -4.06 13.48
N LYS A 78 3.69 -3.06 13.49
CA LYS A 78 4.04 -2.31 14.70
C LYS A 78 2.84 -1.55 15.24
N ASP A 79 2.10 -0.82 14.40
CA ASP A 79 0.93 -0.05 14.85
C ASP A 79 -0.19 -0.95 15.43
N VAL A 80 -0.38 -2.16 14.89
CA VAL A 80 -1.27 -3.19 15.47
C VAL A 80 -0.74 -3.70 16.80
N GLN A 81 0.56 -4.01 16.89
CA GLN A 81 1.19 -4.52 18.11
C GLN A 81 1.23 -3.48 19.23
N GLU A 82 1.37 -2.20 18.90
CA GLU A 82 1.31 -1.06 19.81
C GLU A 82 -0.13 -0.64 20.18
N GLY A 83 -1.14 -1.30 19.60
CA GLY A 83 -2.55 -1.07 19.88
C GLY A 83 -3.08 0.28 19.37
N ARG A 84 -2.40 0.88 18.37
CA ARG A 84 -2.78 2.13 17.72
C ARG A 84 -3.81 1.93 16.60
N LEU A 85 -3.81 0.74 16.00
CA LEU A 85 -4.88 0.21 15.14
C LEU A 85 -5.71 -0.74 16.02
N ARG A 86 -7.03 -0.50 16.16
CA ARG A 86 -7.93 -1.34 16.98
C ARG A 86 -9.24 -1.66 16.28
#